data_AF-A0AA97A094-F1
#
_entry.id   AF-A0AA97A094-F1
#
_cell.length_a   1.000
_cell.length_b   1.000
_cell.length_c   1.000
_cell.angle_alpha   90.00
_cell.angle_beta   90.00
_cell.angle_gamma   90.00
#
_symmetry.space_group_name_H-M   'P 1'
#
loop_
_entity.id
_entity.type
_entity.pdbx_description
1 polymer ?
#
loop_
_entity_poly.entity_id
_entity_poly.type
_entity_poly.pdbx_seq_one_letter_code
_entity_poly.pdbx_strand_id
1 'polypeptide(L)'
;MKLGTSLEMLAEPTNPYDSEAVVILYQGKKLGYIPKHKNSLISRMLFYGHGDILEARVQMIDLTEHPERQLRVVVKFKDNRKK
;
A
#
# COMPACT_ATOMS: atom_id res chain seq x y z
N MET A 1 -2.66 -2.48 -15.67
CA MET A 1 -3.20 -2.62 -14.29
C MET A 1 -4.72 -2.49 -14.35
N LYS A 2 -5.46 -3.21 -13.50
CA LYS A 2 -6.94 -3.21 -13.48
C LYS A 2 -7.50 -3.12 -12.05
N LEU A 3 -8.80 -2.93 -11.91
CA LEU A 3 -9.47 -3.01 -10.59
C LEU A 3 -9.16 -4.34 -9.88
N GLY A 4 -8.93 -4.27 -8.58
CA GLY A 4 -8.62 -5.43 -7.74
C GLY A 4 -7.20 -5.97 -7.88
N THR A 5 -6.36 -5.37 -8.73
CA THR A 5 -4.94 -5.75 -8.90
C THR A 5 -4.24 -5.69 -7.54
N SER A 6 -3.51 -6.75 -7.21
CA SER A 6 -2.72 -6.83 -5.99
C SER A 6 -1.48 -5.95 -6.12
N LEU A 7 -1.16 -5.26 -5.03
CA LEU A 7 0.00 -4.39 -4.92
C LEU A 7 0.89 -4.89 -3.79
N GLU A 8 2.18 -4.58 -3.90
CA GLU A 8 3.17 -4.87 -2.89
C GLU A 8 3.33 -3.66 -1.97
N MET A 9 3.60 -3.92 -0.68
CA MET A 9 3.91 -2.90 0.31
C MET A 9 5.29 -3.18 0.87
N LEU A 10 6.13 -2.15 0.95
CA LEU A 10 7.47 -2.26 1.51
C LEU A 10 7.70 -1.12 2.50
N ALA A 11 8.07 -1.45 3.74
CA ALA A 11 8.46 -0.46 4.74
C ALA A 11 9.89 0.05 4.45
N GLU A 12 10.12 1.35 4.58
CA GLU A 12 11.43 1.99 4.42
C GLU A 12 11.88 2.61 5.76
N PRO A 13 12.28 1.81 6.77
CA PRO A 13 12.64 2.32 8.10
C PRO A 13 13.86 3.26 8.09
N THR A 14 14.68 3.21 7.04
CA THR A 14 15.85 4.07 6.82
C THR A 14 15.54 5.31 5.99
N ASN A 15 14.26 5.59 5.69
CA ASN A 15 13.88 6.77 4.92
C ASN A 15 14.19 8.05 5.74
N PRO A 16 14.97 9.01 5.20
CA PRO A 16 15.45 10.16 5.96
C PRO A 16 14.36 11.17 6.34
N TYR A 17 13.20 11.12 5.69
CA TYR A 17 12.09 12.05 5.93
C TYR A 17 11.01 11.48 6.86
N ASP A 18 10.85 10.16 6.85
CA ASP A 18 9.81 9.46 7.60
C ASP A 18 10.19 7.99 7.79
N SER A 19 10.63 7.62 9.00
CA SER A 19 10.97 6.23 9.34
C SER A 19 9.77 5.27 9.32
N GLU A 20 8.54 5.79 9.20
CA GLU A 20 7.34 4.98 9.02
C GLU A 20 6.86 4.94 7.56
N ALA A 21 7.66 5.41 6.62
CA ALA A 21 7.32 5.38 5.19
C ALA A 21 7.05 3.94 4.71
N VAL A 22 5.92 3.76 4.02
CA VAL A 22 5.56 2.50 3.35
C VAL A 22 5.30 2.80 1.88
N VAL A 23 6.12 2.24 1.01
CA VAL A 23 5.99 2.39 -0.45
C VAL A 23 5.00 1.35 -0.98
N ILE A 24 4.15 1.79 -1.91
CA ILE A 24 3.27 0.94 -2.71
C ILE A 24 3.97 0.66 -4.04
N LEU A 25 4.13 -0.63 -4.35
CA LEU A 25 4.81 -1.12 -5.55
C LEU A 25 3.82 -1.93 -6.41
N TYR A 26 4.00 -1.85 -7.73
CA TYR A 26 3.36 -2.72 -8.70
C TYR A 26 4.42 -3.29 -9.64
N GLN A 27 4.66 -4.60 -9.58
CA GLN A 27 5.68 -5.28 -10.39
C GLN A 27 7.05 -4.61 -10.22
N GLY A 28 7.44 -4.32 -8.97
CA GLY A 28 8.67 -3.61 -8.64
C GLY A 28 8.70 -2.11 -8.97
N LYS A 29 7.66 -1.54 -9.59
CA LYS A 29 7.57 -0.09 -9.88
C LYS A 29 6.85 0.66 -8.76
N LYS A 30 7.46 1.73 -8.26
CA LYS A 30 6.87 2.63 -7.26
C LYS A 30 5.66 3.37 -7.80
N LEU A 31 4.51 3.16 -7.16
CA LEU A 31 3.29 3.93 -7.42
C LEU A 31 3.17 5.15 -6.49
N GLY A 32 3.74 5.08 -5.30
CA GLY A 32 3.70 6.16 -4.31
C GLY A 32 3.88 5.65 -2.89
N TYR A 33 3.59 6.51 -1.92
CA TYR A 33 3.64 6.17 -0.49
C TYR A 33 2.24 6.15 0.11
N ILE A 34 2.08 5.35 1.17
CA ILE A 34 0.95 5.52 2.09
C ILE A 34 1.08 6.90 2.75
N PRO A 35 0.01 7.71 2.83
CA PRO A 35 0.07 9.02 3.46
C PRO A 35 0.58 8.95 4.91
N LYS A 36 1.43 9.90 5.30
CA LYS A 36 2.09 9.94 6.62
C LYS A 36 1.15 9.83 7.81
N HIS A 37 -0.05 10.38 7.73
CA HIS A 37 -1.06 10.29 8.81
C HIS A 37 -1.77 8.92 8.88
N LYS A 38 -1.43 7.97 8.01
CA LYS A 38 -2.02 6.62 7.93
C LYS A 38 -1.00 5.48 7.92
N ASN A 39 0.30 5.77 7.85
CA ASN A 39 1.33 4.76 7.62
C ASN A 39 1.83 4.06 8.89
N SER A 40 1.79 4.71 10.07
CA SER A 40 2.38 4.20 11.31
C SER A 40 2.00 2.75 11.64
N LEU A 41 0.70 2.43 11.67
CA LEU A 41 0.24 1.07 11.98
C LEU A 41 0.74 0.05 10.94
N ILE A 42 0.71 0.41 9.66
CA ILE A 42 1.10 -0.47 8.56
C ILE A 42 2.61 -0.70 8.58
N SER A 43 3.40 0.36 8.76
CA SER A 43 4.85 0.29 8.92
C SER A 43 5.22 -0.67 10.06
N ARG A 44 4.59 -0.49 11.21
CA ARG A 44 4.84 -1.34 12.38
C ARG A 44 4.48 -2.79 12.14
N MET A 45 3.34 -3.07 11.50
CA MET A 45 2.96 -4.44 11.13
C MET A 45 3.97 -5.08 10.19
N LEU A 46 4.43 -4.35 9.17
CA LEU A 46 5.46 -4.84 8.25
C LEU A 46 6.78 -5.10 8.98
N PHE A 47 7.21 -4.16 9.83
CA PHE A 47 8.47 -4.25 10.58
C PHE A 47 8.54 -5.48 11.49
N TYR A 48 7.45 -5.81 12.19
CA TYR A 48 7.38 -6.97 13.10
C TYR A 48 6.98 -8.28 12.40
N GLY A 49 6.97 -8.34 11.06
CA GLY A 49 6.71 -9.57 10.32
C GLY A 49 5.23 -9.96 10.20
N HIS A 50 4.32 -9.03 10.42
CA HIS A 50 2.87 -9.22 10.24
C HIS A 50 2.40 -8.78 8.83
N GLY A 51 3.28 -8.69 7.84
CA GLY A 51 2.89 -8.29 6.48
C GLY A 51 1.86 -9.23 5.84
N ASP A 52 1.92 -10.51 6.17
CA ASP A 52 1.07 -11.54 5.56
C ASP A 52 -0.42 -11.42 5.87
N ILE A 53 -0.81 -10.65 6.90
CA ILE A 53 -2.24 -10.40 7.21
C ILE A 53 -2.80 -9.18 6.48
N LEU A 54 -1.96 -8.43 5.76
CA LEU A 54 -2.36 -7.23 5.03
C LEU A 54 -2.41 -7.50 3.53
N GLU A 55 -3.32 -6.84 2.83
CA GLU A 55 -3.32 -6.76 1.37
C GLU A 55 -3.57 -5.33 0.89
N ALA A 56 -2.82 -4.93 -0.14
CA ALA A 56 -3.04 -3.69 -0.87
C ALA A 56 -3.64 -3.99 -2.24
N ARG A 57 -4.71 -3.29 -2.61
CA ARG A 57 -5.39 -3.48 -3.90
C ARG A 57 -5.78 -2.17 -4.54
N VAL A 58 -5.80 -2.17 -5.87
CA VAL A 58 -6.40 -1.09 -6.65
C VAL A 58 -7.92 -1.10 -6.46
N GLN A 59 -8.45 -0.05 -5.84
CA GLN A 59 -9.89 0.12 -5.60
C GLN A 59 -10.57 0.95 -6.70
N MET A 60 -9.84 1.89 -7.32
CA MET A 60 -10.35 2.73 -8.40
C MET A 60 -9.24 3.07 -9.38
N ILE A 61 -9.60 3.13 -10.66
CA ILE A 61 -8.78 3.70 -11.73
C ILE A 61 -9.66 4.71 -12.45
N ASP A 62 -9.23 5.97 -12.48
CA ASP A 62 -9.88 7.04 -13.22
C ASP A 62 -8.84 7.74 -14.10
N LEU A 63 -8.84 7.43 -15.40
CA LEU A 63 -7.85 7.97 -16.33
C LEU A 63 -8.18 9.41 -16.78
N THR A 64 -9.32 9.96 -16.38
CA THR A 64 -9.74 11.33 -16.71
C THR A 64 -9.25 12.37 -15.70
N GLU A 65 -8.87 11.91 -14.51
CA GLU A 65 -8.27 12.72 -13.45
C GLU A 65 -6.80 13.04 -13.74
N HIS A 66 -6.25 14.01 -12.99
CA HIS A 66 -4.83 14.32 -13.01
C HIS A 66 -3.99 13.08 -12.69
N PRO A 67 -2.82 12.87 -13.33
CA PRO A 67 -2.02 11.64 -13.23
C PRO A 67 -1.82 11.10 -11.81
N GLU A 68 -1.62 11.98 -10.83
CA GLU A 68 -1.41 11.66 -9.43
C GLU A 68 -2.67 11.21 -8.66
N ARG A 69 -3.86 11.42 -9.23
CA ARG A 69 -5.18 11.06 -8.66
C ARG A 69 -5.86 9.92 -9.39
N GLN A 70 -5.27 9.42 -10.47
CA GLN A 70 -5.88 8.38 -11.30
C GLN A 70 -6.03 7.04 -10.58
N LEU A 71 -5.36 6.86 -9.44
CA LEU A 71 -5.31 5.60 -8.71
C LEU A 71 -5.76 5.76 -7.27
N ARG A 72 -6.74 4.95 -6.87
CA ARG A 72 -7.08 4.76 -5.46
C ARG A 72 -6.65 3.37 -5.02
N VAL A 73 -5.83 3.32 -3.97
CA VAL A 73 -5.39 2.07 -3.35
C VAL A 73 -6.09 1.91 -2.00
N VAL A 74 -6.54 0.70 -1.71
CA VAL A 74 -7.02 0.30 -0.40
C VAL A 74 -6.03 -0.66 0.23
N VAL A 75 -5.69 -0.42 1.50
CA VAL A 75 -4.97 -1.39 2.35
C VAL A 75 -5.98 -1.93 3.36
N LYS A 76 -6.06 -3.25 3.49
CA LYS A 76 -6.99 -3.92 4.40
C LYS A 76 -6.40 -5.23 4.93
N PHE A 77 -7.04 -5.77 5.96
CA PHE A 77 -6.73 -7.13 6.41
C PHE A 77 -7.21 -8.16 5.39
N LYS A 78 -6.41 -9.21 5.20
CA LYS A 78 -6.84 -10.40 4.49
C LYS A 78 -7.97 -11.06 5.27
N ASP A 79 -9.03 -11.44 4.57
CA ASP A 79 -10.13 -12.17 5.17
C ASP A 79 -9.75 -13.65 5.32
N ASN A 80 -9.47 -14.07 6.55
CA ASN A 80 -9.10 -15.45 6.90
C ASN A 80 -10.28 -16.23 7.51
N ARG A 81 -11.50 -15.70 7.47
CA ARG A 81 -12.68 -16.45 7.95
C ARG A 81 -12.92 -17.65 7.04
N LYS A 82 -13.08 -18.85 7.61
CA LYS A 82 -13.46 -20.04 6.85
C LYS A 82 -14.87 -19.84 6.29
N LYS A 83 -15.03 -20.04 4.97
CA LYS A 83 -16.35 -20.16 4.33
C LYS A 83 -17.02 -21.46 4.73
#